data_AF-A0A552U8W9-F1
#
_entry.id   AF-A0A552U8W9-F1
#
_cell.length_a   1.000
_cell.length_b   1.000
_cell.length_c   1.000
_cell.angle_alpha   90.00
_cell.angle_beta   90.00
_cell.angle_gamma   90.00
#
_symmetry.space_group_name_H-M   'P 1'
#
loop_
_entity.id
_entity.type
_entity.pdbx_description
1 polymer ?
#
loop_
_entity_poly.entity_id
_entity_poly.type
_entity_poly.pdbx_seq_one_letter_code
_entity_poly.pdbx_strand_id
1 'polypeptide(L)'
;MRASLTDHCEALEAEYIERLSTALRRCAAGRWGLFGHNDKVIEGLGKHARRQLVDPEVVELLAIGEAIAAARKRIGVSEAFEPHRQLLEICAGSSANALGEPKLAQRWLDEMAAAGR
;
A
#
# COMPACT_ATOMS: atom_id res chain seq x y z
N MET A 1 -3.43 30.81 -1.87
CA MET A 1 -4.11 29.55 -2.23
C MET A 1 -3.15 28.36 -2.38
N ARG A 2 -1.90 28.53 -2.84
CA ARG A 2 -0.96 27.39 -3.03
C ARG A 2 -0.54 26.68 -1.74
N ALA A 3 -0.35 27.41 -0.63
CA ALA A 3 0.01 26.84 0.67
C ALA A 3 -1.01 25.82 1.21
N SER A 4 -2.31 26.05 0.99
CA SER A 4 -3.37 25.13 1.42
C SER A 4 -3.44 23.85 0.58
N LEU A 5 -2.99 23.90 -0.69
CA LEU A 5 -2.90 22.72 -1.54
C LEU A 5 -1.68 21.87 -1.19
N THR A 6 -0.58 22.52 -0.79
CA THR A 6 0.61 21.84 -0.28
C THR A 6 0.29 21.11 1.03
N ASP A 7 -0.31 21.79 2.00
CA ASP A 7 -0.74 21.21 3.28
C ASP A 7 -1.69 20.00 3.10
N HIS A 8 -2.65 20.12 2.18
CA HIS A 8 -3.53 19.00 1.84
C HIS A 8 -2.78 17.80 1.23
N CYS A 9 -1.79 18.05 0.37
CA CYS A 9 -0.96 17.00 -0.22
C CYS A 9 -0.15 16.28 0.87
N GLU A 10 0.47 17.04 1.77
CA GLU A 10 1.23 16.50 2.91
C GLU A 10 0.35 15.68 3.85
N ALA A 11 -0.89 16.13 4.11
CA ALA A 11 -1.86 15.40 4.92
C ALA A 11 -2.24 14.05 4.28
N LEU A 12 -2.49 14.02 2.97
CA LEU A 12 -2.79 12.78 2.24
C LEU A 12 -1.59 11.82 2.26
N GLU A 13 -0.38 12.32 2.08
CA GLU A 13 0.85 11.52 2.14
C GLU A 13 1.07 10.92 3.53
N ALA A 14 0.85 11.70 4.59
CA ALA A 14 0.92 11.21 5.96
C ALA A 14 -0.12 10.12 6.24
N GLU A 15 -1.38 10.34 5.84
CA GLU A 15 -2.45 9.34 5.98
C GLU A 15 -2.09 8.05 5.24
N TYR A 16 -1.57 8.17 4.01
CA TYR A 16 -1.15 7.02 3.22
C TYR A 16 -0.07 6.20 3.93
N ILE A 17 0.97 6.86 4.46
CA ILE A 17 2.06 6.17 5.16
C ILE A 17 1.57 5.45 6.41
N GLU A 18 0.68 6.06 7.20
CA GLU A 18 0.12 5.41 8.40
C GLU A 18 -0.73 4.17 8.05
N ARG A 19 -1.60 4.30 7.03
CA ARG A 19 -2.42 3.18 6.55
C ARG A 19 -1.56 2.08 5.95
N LEU A 20 -0.57 2.43 5.12
CA LEU A 20 0.34 1.47 4.51
C LEU A 20 1.10 0.71 5.58
N SER A 21 1.66 1.41 6.57
CA SER A 21 2.38 0.78 7.69
C SER A 21 1.48 -0.20 8.46
N THR A 22 0.23 0.17 8.69
CA THR A 22 -0.75 -0.68 9.37
C THR A 22 -1.09 -1.91 8.53
N ALA A 23 -1.34 -1.74 7.24
CA ALA A 23 -1.63 -2.83 6.32
C ALA A 23 -0.44 -3.79 6.19
N LEU A 24 0.79 -3.27 6.09
CA LEU A 24 2.01 -4.08 6.04
C LEU A 24 2.20 -4.88 7.33
N ARG A 25 1.94 -4.31 8.51
CA ARG A 25 2.02 -5.05 9.79
C ARG A 25 1.01 -6.19 9.86
N ARG A 26 -0.24 -5.95 9.42
CA ARG A 26 -1.27 -6.99 9.31
C ARG A 26 -0.85 -8.07 8.33
N CYS A 27 -0.27 -7.68 7.20
CA CYS A 27 0.21 -8.61 6.18
C CYS A 27 1.36 -9.48 6.70
N ALA A 28 2.34 -8.88 7.37
CA ALA A 28 3.44 -9.58 8.03
C ALA A 28 2.94 -10.55 9.13
N ALA A 29 1.83 -10.21 9.81
CA ALA A 29 1.18 -11.08 10.79
C ALA A 29 0.36 -12.23 10.18
N GLY A 30 0.34 -12.37 8.84
CA GLY A 30 -0.32 -13.46 8.14
C GLY A 30 -1.67 -13.11 7.51
N ARG A 31 -2.06 -11.83 7.49
CA ARG A 31 -3.19 -11.37 6.68
C ARG A 31 -2.77 -11.29 5.21
N TRP A 32 -3.62 -11.69 4.27
CA TRP A 32 -3.31 -11.73 2.84
C TRP A 32 -4.14 -10.71 2.06
N GLY A 33 -3.84 -10.55 0.77
CA GLY A 33 -4.64 -9.69 -0.12
C GLY A 33 -4.26 -8.21 -0.11
N LEU A 34 -3.18 -7.83 0.58
CA LEU A 34 -2.59 -6.50 0.42
C LEU A 34 -1.95 -6.33 -0.97
N PHE A 35 -1.33 -7.38 -1.49
CA PHE A 35 -0.63 -7.37 -2.79
C PHE A 35 -1.37 -8.13 -3.90
N GLY A 36 -2.47 -8.81 -3.57
CA GLY A 36 -3.26 -9.59 -4.52
C GLY A 36 -2.58 -10.87 -5.02
N HIS A 37 -1.41 -11.24 -4.49
CA HIS A 37 -0.66 -12.42 -4.95
C HIS A 37 -1.38 -13.73 -4.58
N ASN A 38 -2.16 -13.71 -3.50
CA ASN A 38 -2.94 -14.84 -3.04
C ASN A 38 -4.41 -14.82 -3.52
N ASP A 39 -4.82 -13.90 -4.42
CA ASP A 39 -6.25 -13.75 -4.78
C ASP A 39 -6.87 -15.04 -5.33
N LYS A 40 -6.14 -15.83 -6.12
CA LYS A 40 -6.61 -17.14 -6.61
C LYS A 40 -6.82 -18.16 -5.48
N VAL A 41 -5.97 -18.13 -4.45
CA VAL A 41 -6.10 -18.99 -3.27
C VAL A 41 -7.27 -18.51 -2.41
N ILE A 42 -7.43 -17.20 -2.27
CA ILE A 42 -8.49 -16.55 -1.49
C ILE A 42 -9.87 -16.72 -2.14
N GLU A 43 -9.96 -16.71 -3.48
CA GLU A 43 -11.21 -16.90 -4.23
C GLU A 43 -11.82 -18.29 -3.97
N GLY A 44 -10.98 -19.32 -3.77
CA GLY A 44 -11.41 -20.66 -3.40
C GLY A 44 -11.88 -20.80 -1.94
N LEU A 45 -11.73 -19.76 -1.11
CA LEU A 45 -12.16 -19.78 0.29
C LEU A 45 -13.61 -19.34 0.44
N GLY A 46 -14.32 -19.92 1.42
CA GLY A 46 -15.67 -19.49 1.77
C GLY A 46 -15.72 -18.02 2.21
N LYS A 47 -16.88 -17.37 2.03
CA LYS A 47 -17.12 -15.93 2.32
C LYS A 47 -16.59 -15.45 3.68
N HIS A 48 -16.70 -16.30 4.71
CA HIS A 48 -16.22 -15.99 6.06
C HIS A 48 -14.69 -15.94 6.14
N ALA A 49 -13.99 -16.92 5.57
CA ALA A 49 -12.53 -16.98 5.56
C ALA A 49 -11.94 -15.82 4.73
N ARG A 50 -12.54 -15.51 3.57
CA ARG A 50 -12.15 -14.36 2.74
C ARG A 50 -12.18 -13.04 3.51
N ARG A 51 -13.25 -12.80 4.29
CA ARG A 51 -13.40 -11.55 5.05
C ARG A 51 -12.40 -11.38 6.19
N GLN A 52 -11.93 -12.49 6.75
CA GLN A 52 -10.92 -12.48 7.82
C GLN A 52 -9.52 -12.30 7.26
N LEU A 53 -9.22 -12.96 6.14
CA LEU A 53 -7.89 -13.03 5.56
C LEU A 53 -7.55 -11.86 4.64
N VAL A 54 -8.53 -11.21 3.99
CA VAL A 54 -8.28 -10.06 3.11
C VAL A 54 -8.10 -8.78 3.91
N ASP A 55 -7.03 -8.03 3.63
CA ASP A 55 -6.85 -6.70 4.19
C ASP A 55 -7.76 -5.67 3.50
N PRO A 56 -8.67 -4.98 4.23
CA PRO A 56 -9.57 -4.00 3.63
C PRO A 56 -8.86 -2.70 3.23
N GLU A 57 -7.65 -2.43 3.72
CA GLU A 57 -6.96 -1.16 3.50
C GLU A 57 -6.47 -1.00 2.06
N VAL A 58 -6.35 -2.09 1.28
CA VAL A 58 -5.80 -2.02 -0.09
C VAL A 58 -6.61 -1.09 -1.00
N VAL A 59 -7.94 -1.12 -0.91
CA VAL A 59 -8.82 -0.27 -1.73
C VAL A 59 -8.64 1.20 -1.37
N GLU A 60 -8.56 1.49 -0.07
CA GLU A 60 -8.37 2.83 0.45
C GLU A 60 -6.99 3.38 0.09
N LEU A 61 -5.93 2.55 0.20
CA LEU A 61 -4.58 2.91 -0.21
C LEU A 61 -4.52 3.28 -1.70
N LEU A 62 -5.17 2.50 -2.57
CA LEU A 62 -5.24 2.82 -3.99
C LEU A 62 -5.97 4.16 -4.23
N ALA A 63 -7.08 4.41 -3.54
CA ALA A 63 -7.82 5.66 -3.66
C ALA A 63 -7.01 6.88 -3.18
N ILE A 64 -6.33 6.77 -2.04
CA ILE A 64 -5.49 7.84 -1.50
C ILE A 64 -4.27 8.07 -2.40
N GLY A 65 -3.66 7.01 -2.93
CA GLY A 65 -2.53 7.13 -3.86
C GLY A 65 -2.87 7.92 -5.13
N GLU A 66 -4.03 7.66 -5.73
CA GLU A 66 -4.55 8.44 -6.85
C GLU A 66 -4.84 9.90 -6.47
N ALA A 67 -5.38 10.13 -5.26
CA ALA A 67 -5.61 11.47 -4.74
C ALA A 67 -4.29 12.25 -4.54
N ILE A 68 -3.24 11.59 -4.05
CA ILE A 68 -1.89 12.17 -3.92
C ILE A 68 -1.32 12.51 -5.30
N ALA A 69 -1.41 11.61 -6.27
CA ALA A 69 -0.95 11.87 -7.64
C ALA A 69 -1.64 13.11 -8.24
N ALA A 70 -2.96 13.24 -8.04
CA ALA A 70 -3.70 14.42 -8.45
C ALA A 70 -3.29 15.69 -7.68
N ALA A 71 -3.09 15.60 -6.36
CA ALA A 71 -2.68 16.72 -5.52
C ALA A 71 -1.28 17.24 -5.90
N ARG A 72 -0.30 16.33 -6.05
CA ARG A 72 1.08 16.64 -6.50
C ARG A 72 1.10 17.36 -7.83
N LYS A 73 0.33 16.85 -8.81
CA LYS A 73 0.20 17.49 -10.13
C LYS A 73 -0.35 18.92 -10.02
N ARG A 74 -1.29 19.18 -9.12
CA ARG A 74 -1.89 20.52 -8.91
C ARG A 74 -0.92 21.52 -8.28
N ILE A 75 0.04 21.07 -7.49
CA ILE A 75 1.06 21.93 -6.86
C ILE A 75 2.36 22.05 -7.68
N GLY A 76 2.46 21.29 -8.78
CA GLY A 76 3.58 21.31 -9.72
C GLY A 76 4.70 20.32 -9.37
N VAL A 77 4.41 19.31 -8.55
CA VAL A 77 5.33 18.21 -8.25
C VAL A 77 5.13 17.12 -9.31
N SER A 78 6.17 16.88 -10.10
CA SER A 78 6.16 15.87 -11.18
C SER A 78 6.62 14.49 -10.71
N GLU A 79 7.24 14.42 -9.53
CA GLU A 79 7.77 13.18 -8.96
C GLU A 79 6.63 12.30 -8.43
N ALA A 80 6.67 11.02 -8.79
CA ALA A 80 5.74 10.03 -8.29
C ALA A 80 5.87 9.93 -6.76
N PHE A 81 4.75 9.62 -6.11
CA PHE A 81 4.79 9.27 -4.70
C PHE A 81 5.29 7.84 -4.58
N GLU A 82 6.58 7.70 -4.29
CA GLU A 82 7.30 6.41 -4.28
C GLU A 82 6.59 5.29 -3.50
N PRO A 83 6.02 5.51 -2.30
CA PRO A 83 5.29 4.47 -1.58
C PRO A 83 4.10 3.89 -2.35
N HIS A 84 3.43 4.73 -3.16
CA HIS A 84 2.33 4.28 -4.00
C HIS A 84 2.83 3.57 -5.26
N ARG A 85 3.88 4.10 -5.90
CA ARG A 85 4.53 3.45 -7.04
C ARG A 85 5.00 2.04 -6.67
N GLN A 86 5.70 1.89 -5.55
CA GLN A 86 6.21 0.63 -5.06
C GLN A 86 5.08 -0.36 -4.72
N LEU A 87 3.94 0.11 -4.17
CA LEU A 87 2.77 -0.73 -3.93
C LEU A 87 2.25 -1.33 -5.24
N LEU A 88 2.07 -0.50 -6.27
CA LEU A 88 1.60 -0.93 -7.59
C LEU A 88 2.57 -1.90 -8.26
N GLU A 89 3.88 -1.65 -8.15
CA GLU A 89 4.92 -2.53 -8.67
C GLU A 89 4.91 -3.91 -8.01
N ILE A 90 4.74 -3.96 -6.67
CA ILE A 90 4.62 -5.23 -5.95
C ILE A 90 3.33 -5.94 -6.37
N CYS A 91 2.18 -5.24 -6.44
CA CYS A 91 0.92 -5.84 -6.88
C CYS A 91 1.01 -6.40 -8.31
N ALA A 92 1.71 -5.71 -9.21
CA ALA A 92 1.92 -6.16 -10.59
C ALA A 92 2.94 -7.32 -10.68
N GLY A 93 3.92 -7.35 -9.79
CA GLY A 93 5.01 -8.32 -9.77
C GLY A 93 4.69 -9.59 -8.99
N SER A 94 3.91 -10.51 -9.57
CA SER A 94 3.75 -11.87 -9.02
C SER A 94 4.60 -12.87 -9.80
N SER A 95 5.85 -13.09 -9.38
CA SER A 95 6.68 -14.19 -9.90
C SER A 95 6.36 -15.49 -9.15
N ALA A 96 6.40 -16.64 -9.84
CA ALA A 96 6.17 -17.96 -9.23
C ALA A 96 7.17 -18.31 -8.10
N ASN A 97 8.28 -17.56 -7.99
CA ASN A 97 9.28 -17.64 -6.92
C ASN A 97 9.26 -16.44 -5.96
N ALA A 98 8.22 -15.60 -6.01
CA ALA A 98 8.09 -14.47 -5.13
C ALA A 98 7.97 -14.96 -3.67
N LEU A 99 8.65 -14.25 -2.77
CA LEU A 99 8.45 -14.40 -1.33
C LEU A 99 6.96 -14.23 -1.03
N GLY A 100 6.38 -15.06 -0.16
CA GLY A 100 4.97 -14.89 0.22
C GLY A 100 4.70 -13.50 0.78
N GLU A 101 3.47 -13.01 0.59
CA GLU A 101 3.05 -11.65 0.98
C GLU A 101 3.52 -11.22 2.40
N PRO A 102 3.47 -12.07 3.44
CA PRO A 102 3.96 -11.67 4.78
C PRO A 102 5.45 -11.32 4.82
N LYS A 103 6.29 -12.05 4.07
CA LYS A 103 7.73 -11.77 4.00
C LYS A 103 8.03 -10.51 3.20
N LEU A 104 7.27 -10.27 2.11
CA LEU A 104 7.36 -9.02 1.36
C LEU A 104 6.98 -7.83 2.24
N ALA A 105 5.90 -7.96 3.02
CA ALA A 105 5.46 -6.91 3.92
C ALA A 105 6.48 -6.64 5.04
N GLN A 106 7.05 -7.69 5.65
CA GLN A 106 8.09 -7.52 6.66
C GLN A 106 9.33 -6.84 6.09
N ARG A 107 9.80 -7.27 4.91
CA ARG A 107 10.93 -6.63 4.23
C ARG A 107 10.67 -5.15 3.98
N TRP A 108 9.47 -4.79 3.53
CA TRP A 108 9.13 -3.40 3.28
C TRP A 108 9.08 -2.58 4.58
N LEU A 109 8.53 -3.14 5.67
CA LEU A 109 8.59 -2.50 6.99
C LEU A 109 10.04 -2.25 7.45
N ASP A 110 10.93 -3.21 7.22
CA ASP A 110 12.36 -3.09 7.56
C ASP A 110 13.04 -1.99 6.72
N GLU A 111 12.72 -1.91 5.42
CA GLU A 111 13.20 -0.85 4.52
C GLU A 111 12.70 0.54 4.96
N MET A 112 11.41 0.67 5.32
CA MET A 112 10.84 1.92 5.85
C MET A 112 11.50 2.33 7.17
N ALA A 113 11.73 1.38 8.08
CA ALA A 113 12.40 1.63 9.36
C ALA A 113 13.88 2.01 9.19
N ALA A 114 14.54 1.52 8.13
CA ALA A 114 15.91 1.89 7.80
C ALA A 114 16.01 3.27 7.14
N ALA A 115 15.04 3.65 6.30
CA ALA A 115 15.01 4.94 5.61
C ALA A 115 14.57 6.12 6.51
N GLY A 116 13.84 5.86 7.60
CA GLY A 116 13.41 6.86 8.58
C GLY A 116 14.43 7.21 9.67
N ARG A 117 15.71 6.84 9.50
CA ARG A 117 16.81 7.13 10.45
C ARG A 117 17.80 8.15 9.91
#